data_AF-A0A929TUP7-F1
#
_entry.id   AF-A0A929TUP7-F1
#
_cell.length_a   1.000
_cell.length_b   1.000
_cell.length_c   1.000
_cell.angle_alpha   90.00
_cell.angle_beta   90.00
_cell.angle_gamma   90.00
#
_symmetry.space_group_name_H-M   'P 1'
#
loop_
_entity.id
_entity.type
_entity.pdbx_description
1 polymer ?
#
loop_
_entity_poly.entity_id
_entity_poly.type
_entity_poly.pdbx_seq_one_letter_code
_entity_poly.pdbx_strand_id
1 'polypeptide(L)'
;MTINEAEEIFKSNNDFQKTVMESRIPAYVLFMHFLKRGLINKHSHIEFASESMKKGVAAEELFQKLVPKAVDINSNFKMNNPTYDFVYDGLTIDVKYSSFLTRNGNEYWGFRNSEADIIVAFLERKKGSELNNPYILFIPTRIIANKNFHITKNGNYFSSFRIPESKCSEMLQYYATLKDMGMLSVAI
;
A
#
# COMPACT_ATOMS: atom_id res chain seq x y z
N MET A 1 -21.86 -10.58 -22.82
CA MET A 1 -21.89 -9.13 -22.99
C MET A 1 -20.81 -8.74 -23.98
N THR A 2 -21.12 -7.83 -24.90
CA THR A 2 -20.18 -7.28 -25.88
C THR A 2 -19.44 -6.07 -25.29
N ILE A 3 -18.33 -5.66 -25.93
CA ILE A 3 -17.58 -4.49 -25.49
C ILE A 3 -18.38 -3.18 -25.63
N ASN A 4 -19.31 -3.12 -26.59
CA ASN A 4 -20.20 -1.98 -26.78
C ASN A 4 -21.28 -1.92 -25.69
N GLU A 5 -21.80 -3.06 -25.25
CA GLU A 5 -22.72 -3.12 -24.11
C GLU A 5 -22.02 -2.69 -22.80
N ALA A 6 -20.75 -3.08 -22.61
CA ALA A 6 -19.94 -2.62 -21.48
C ALA A 6 -19.65 -1.11 -21.54
N GLU A 7 -19.50 -0.54 -22.74
CA GLU A 7 -19.36 0.91 -22.93
C GLU A 7 -20.60 1.68 -22.45
N GLU A 8 -21.80 1.19 -22.75
CA GLU A 8 -23.04 1.82 -22.29
C GLU A 8 -23.22 1.72 -20.77
N ILE A 9 -22.82 0.59 -20.17
CA ILE A 9 -22.77 0.45 -18.70
C ILE A 9 -21.83 1.50 -18.10
N PHE A 10 -20.61 1.62 -18.64
CA PHE A 10 -19.64 2.60 -18.17
C PHE A 10 -20.15 4.03 -18.28
N LYS A 11 -20.76 4.41 -19.41
CA LYS A 11 -21.36 5.75 -19.59
C LYS A 11 -22.49 6.02 -18.59
N SER A 12 -23.22 4.99 -18.18
CA SER A 12 -24.33 5.12 -17.24
C SER A 12 -23.89 5.28 -15.77
N ASN A 13 -22.80 4.63 -15.37
CA ASN A 13 -22.38 4.56 -13.96
C ASN A 13 -21.07 5.28 -13.66
N ASN A 14 -20.29 5.62 -14.69
CA ASN A 14 -18.93 6.17 -14.61
C ASN A 14 -17.99 5.37 -13.66
N ASP A 15 -18.23 4.06 -13.53
CA ASP A 15 -17.54 3.15 -12.64
C ASP A 15 -16.96 1.98 -13.44
N PHE A 16 -15.66 2.09 -13.70
CA PHE A 16 -14.93 1.11 -14.48
C PHE A 16 -14.84 -0.25 -13.81
N GLN A 17 -14.68 -0.30 -12.47
CA GLN A 17 -14.55 -1.58 -11.76
C GLN A 17 -15.88 -2.33 -11.75
N LYS A 18 -16.97 -1.60 -11.53
CA LYS A 18 -18.32 -2.16 -11.68
C LYS A 18 -18.57 -2.64 -13.11
N THR A 19 -18.15 -1.88 -14.11
CA THR A 19 -18.24 -2.28 -15.52
C THR A 19 -17.44 -3.56 -15.82
N VAL A 20 -16.21 -3.68 -15.30
CA VAL A 20 -15.40 -4.90 -15.42
C VAL A 20 -16.10 -6.10 -14.79
N MET A 21 -16.65 -5.93 -13.58
CA MET A 21 -17.34 -6.99 -12.85
C MET A 21 -18.63 -7.45 -13.55
N GLU A 22 -19.45 -6.51 -14.04
CA GLU A 22 -20.72 -6.79 -14.72
C GLU A 22 -20.51 -7.38 -16.12
N SER A 23 -19.56 -6.83 -16.88
CA SER A 23 -19.28 -7.30 -18.25
C SER A 23 -18.49 -8.60 -18.30
N ARG A 24 -17.73 -8.91 -17.24
CA ARG A 24 -16.72 -9.98 -17.18
C ARG A 24 -15.64 -9.87 -18.26
N ILE A 25 -15.47 -8.69 -18.86
CA ILE A 25 -14.40 -8.41 -19.82
C ILE A 25 -13.14 -8.03 -19.03
N PRO A 26 -11.96 -8.57 -19.37
CA PRO A 26 -10.72 -8.21 -18.68
C PRO A 26 -10.48 -6.70 -18.64
N ALA A 27 -10.08 -6.18 -17.47
CA ALA A 27 -9.88 -4.76 -17.23
C ALA A 27 -8.98 -4.10 -18.29
N TYR A 28 -7.86 -4.73 -18.67
CA TYR A 28 -6.96 -4.14 -19.68
C TYR A 28 -7.63 -3.97 -21.06
N VAL A 29 -8.56 -4.85 -21.44
CA VAL A 29 -9.28 -4.77 -22.72
C VAL A 29 -10.24 -3.58 -22.70
N LEU A 30 -11.02 -3.44 -21.62
CA LEU A 30 -11.92 -2.30 -21.45
C LEU A 30 -11.15 -0.98 -21.36
N PHE A 31 -10.03 -0.96 -20.64
CA PHE A 31 -9.19 0.24 -20.52
C PHE A 31 -8.70 0.70 -21.89
N MET A 32 -8.14 -0.20 -22.70
CA MET A 32 -7.66 0.12 -24.04
C MET A 32 -8.79 0.58 -24.97
N HIS A 33 -9.96 -0.06 -24.90
CA HIS A 33 -11.13 0.34 -25.68
C HIS A 33 -11.62 1.73 -25.29
N PHE A 34 -11.86 1.99 -23.99
CA PHE A 34 -12.34 3.28 -23.51
C PHE A 34 -11.32 4.41 -23.75
N LEU A 35 -10.03 4.13 -23.63
CA LEU A 35 -8.96 5.08 -23.96
C LEU A 35 -9.00 5.47 -25.44
N LYS A 36 -9.12 4.49 -26.34
CA LYS A 36 -9.24 4.74 -27.79
C LYS A 36 -10.50 5.54 -28.14
N ARG A 37 -11.57 5.37 -27.37
CA ARG A 37 -12.84 6.08 -27.54
C ARG A 37 -12.87 7.46 -26.87
N GLY A 38 -11.82 7.85 -26.16
CA GLY A 38 -11.75 9.13 -25.44
C GLY A 38 -12.68 9.21 -24.22
N LEU A 39 -13.18 8.08 -23.74
CA LEU A 39 -14.05 8.01 -22.57
C LEU A 39 -13.27 8.13 -21.26
N ILE A 40 -11.97 7.79 -21.32
CA ILE A 40 -11.03 7.87 -20.21
C ILE A 40 -9.70 8.42 -20.72
N ASN A 41 -8.81 8.82 -19.82
CA ASN A 41 -7.47 9.26 -20.18
C ASN A 41 -6.40 8.32 -19.59
N LYS A 42 -5.14 8.52 -20.00
CA LYS A 42 -3.99 7.70 -19.53
C LYS A 42 -3.77 7.74 -18.00
N HIS A 43 -4.23 8.80 -17.34
CA HIS A 43 -4.14 8.98 -15.89
C HIS A 43 -5.35 8.38 -15.14
N SER A 44 -6.42 7.99 -15.84
CA SER A 44 -7.61 7.39 -15.21
C SER A 44 -7.38 6.01 -14.59
N HIS A 45 -6.20 5.41 -14.74
CA HIS A 45 -5.85 4.14 -14.08
C HIS A 45 -5.95 4.23 -12.54
N ILE A 46 -5.72 5.42 -11.96
CA ILE A 46 -5.90 5.67 -10.52
C ILE A 46 -7.38 5.78 -10.15
N GLU A 47 -8.18 6.46 -10.99
CA GLU A 47 -9.63 6.61 -10.79
C GLU A 47 -10.33 5.25 -10.81
N PHE A 48 -9.81 4.33 -11.62
CA PHE A 48 -10.30 2.97 -11.77
C PHE A 48 -9.55 1.93 -10.96
N ALA A 49 -8.66 2.35 -10.06
CA ALA A 49 -8.01 1.45 -9.13
C ALA A 49 -9.06 0.80 -8.20
N SER A 50 -8.80 -0.43 -7.75
CA SER A 50 -9.63 -1.02 -6.69
C SER A 50 -9.57 -0.14 -5.43
N GLU A 51 -10.61 -0.19 -4.59
CA GLU A 51 -10.61 0.56 -3.32
C GLU A 51 -9.41 0.22 -2.43
N SER A 52 -8.93 -1.03 -2.47
CA SER A 52 -7.71 -1.42 -1.77
C SER A 52 -6.46 -0.74 -2.34
N MET A 53 -6.37 -0.59 -3.66
CA MET A 53 -5.25 0.12 -4.30
C MET A 53 -5.29 1.61 -3.97
N LYS A 54 -6.46 2.26 -4.04
CA LYS A 54 -6.62 3.67 -3.67
C LYS A 54 -6.17 3.93 -2.23
N LYS A 55 -6.48 3.02 -1.31
CA LYS A 55 -6.03 3.11 0.09
C LYS A 55 -4.53 2.90 0.24
N GLY A 56 -3.92 2.05 -0.60
CA GLY A 56 -2.46 1.92 -0.71
C GLY A 56 -1.80 3.23 -1.11
N VAL A 57 -2.27 3.82 -2.23
CA VAL A 57 -1.78 5.12 -2.72
C VAL A 57 -1.96 6.22 -1.65
N ALA A 58 -3.12 6.28 -1.00
CA ALA A 58 -3.35 7.27 0.05
C ALA A 58 -2.41 7.08 1.27
N ALA A 59 -2.00 5.85 1.57
CA ALA A 59 -1.04 5.56 2.63
C ALA A 59 0.39 5.96 2.23
N GLU A 60 0.77 5.74 0.97
CA GLU A 60 2.04 6.23 0.40
C GLU A 60 2.09 7.77 0.43
N GLU A 61 1.00 8.45 0.05
CA GLU A 61 0.89 9.90 0.13
C GLU A 61 0.99 10.41 1.57
N LEU A 62 0.33 9.72 2.53
CA LEU A 62 0.45 10.05 3.95
C LEU A 62 1.90 9.88 4.41
N PHE A 63 2.54 8.77 4.08
CA PHE A 63 3.95 8.53 4.39
C PHE A 63 4.87 9.64 3.86
N GLN A 64 4.72 10.02 2.59
CA GLN A 64 5.52 11.09 1.98
C GLN A 64 5.34 12.43 2.72
N LYS A 65 4.14 12.73 3.23
CA LYS A 65 3.91 13.92 4.07
C LYS A 65 4.63 13.83 5.42
N LEU A 66 4.69 12.65 6.03
CA LEU A 66 5.38 12.42 7.31
C LEU A 66 6.90 12.42 7.19
N VAL A 67 7.41 12.00 6.02
CA VAL A 67 8.83 11.87 5.74
C VAL A 67 9.16 12.48 4.38
N PRO A 68 9.12 13.83 4.23
CA PRO A 68 9.30 14.47 2.92
C PRO A 68 10.66 14.23 2.26
N LYS A 69 11.65 13.79 3.03
CA LYS A 69 13.00 13.45 2.55
C LYS A 69 13.09 12.05 1.95
N ALA A 70 12.11 11.17 2.18
CA ALA A 70 12.08 9.87 1.52
C ALA A 70 11.89 10.07 0.01
N VAL A 71 12.60 9.27 -0.78
CA VAL A 71 12.56 9.30 -2.24
C VAL A 71 11.55 8.25 -2.70
N ASP A 72 10.47 8.71 -3.32
CA ASP A 72 9.50 7.86 -4.02
C ASP A 72 10.14 7.25 -5.28
N ILE A 73 10.17 5.93 -5.35
CA ILE A 73 10.80 5.20 -6.45
C ILE A 73 9.91 5.13 -7.70
N ASN A 74 8.59 5.16 -7.52
CA ASN A 74 7.62 5.17 -8.62
C ASN A 74 7.57 6.55 -9.30
N SER A 75 7.92 7.63 -8.59
CA SER A 75 8.01 8.98 -9.16
C SER A 75 9.15 9.16 -10.19
N ASN A 76 10.19 8.32 -10.12
CA ASN A 76 11.42 8.43 -10.93
C ASN A 76 11.70 7.13 -11.73
N PHE A 77 11.02 6.96 -12.85
CA PHE A 77 11.19 5.90 -13.89
C PHE A 77 12.38 4.91 -13.75
N LYS A 78 12.07 3.60 -13.66
CA LYS A 78 12.72 2.53 -14.46
C LYS A 78 11.90 1.23 -14.48
N MET A 79 11.98 0.52 -15.62
CA MET A 79 11.26 -0.69 -16.08
C MET A 79 11.29 -1.94 -15.18
N ASN A 80 11.82 -1.87 -13.96
CA ASN A 80 11.77 -2.95 -12.98
C ASN A 80 10.98 -2.45 -11.79
N ASN A 81 9.72 -2.87 -11.63
CA ASN A 81 8.93 -2.57 -10.43
C ASN A 81 9.71 -3.06 -9.20
N PRO A 82 10.33 -2.16 -8.41
CA PRO A 82 11.01 -2.55 -7.20
C PRO A 82 9.99 -3.11 -6.23
N THR A 83 10.42 -4.00 -5.34
CA THR A 83 9.54 -4.61 -4.32
C THR A 83 9.29 -3.68 -3.12
N TYR A 84 9.60 -2.39 -3.25
CA TYR A 84 9.54 -1.37 -2.22
C TYR A 84 9.16 -0.02 -2.83
N ASP A 85 8.56 0.86 -2.02
CA ASP A 85 7.93 2.10 -2.49
C ASP A 85 8.86 3.32 -2.32
N PHE A 86 9.66 3.33 -1.25
CA PHE A 86 10.54 4.46 -0.92
C PHE A 86 11.96 4.03 -0.55
N VAL A 87 12.90 4.97 -0.70
CA VAL A 87 14.24 4.90 -0.12
C VAL A 87 14.50 6.12 0.76
N TYR A 88 15.10 5.89 1.93
CA TYR A 88 15.57 6.94 2.83
C TYR A 88 17.02 6.64 3.23
N ASP A 89 17.98 7.45 2.80
CA ASP A 89 19.41 7.27 3.10
C ASP A 89 19.90 5.81 2.92
N GLY A 90 19.50 5.18 1.80
CA GLY A 90 19.85 3.79 1.47
C GLY A 90 19.00 2.70 2.13
N LEU A 91 18.12 3.04 3.07
CA LEU A 91 17.13 2.14 3.68
C LEU A 91 15.92 1.98 2.75
N THR A 92 15.57 0.74 2.37
CA THR A 92 14.40 0.47 1.51
C THR A 92 13.14 0.28 2.36
N ILE A 93 12.03 0.87 1.92
CA ILE A 93 10.80 0.97 2.70
C ILE A 93 9.60 0.56 1.84
N ASP A 94 8.77 -0.31 2.38
CA ASP A 94 7.48 -0.70 1.80
C ASP A 94 6.35 -0.17 2.69
N VAL A 95 5.50 0.67 2.12
CA VAL A 95 4.38 1.31 2.81
C VAL A 95 3.14 0.45 2.64
N LYS A 96 2.49 0.11 3.75
CA LYS A 96 1.29 -0.73 3.71
C LYS A 96 0.11 -0.08 4.40
N TYR A 97 -1.05 -0.19 3.77
CA TYR A 97 -2.33 0.02 4.43
C TYR A 97 -2.98 -1.32 4.75
N SER A 98 -3.66 -1.41 5.90
CA SER A 98 -4.55 -2.53 6.19
C SER A 98 -5.82 -2.06 6.89
N SER A 99 -6.96 -2.49 6.33
CA SER A 99 -8.28 -2.25 6.92
C SER A 99 -8.45 -3.04 8.22
N PHE A 100 -9.37 -2.59 9.06
CA PHE A 100 -9.76 -3.27 10.29
C PHE A 100 -10.68 -4.46 9.93
N LEU A 101 -10.14 -5.68 10.05
CA LEU A 101 -10.83 -6.91 9.68
C LEU A 101 -11.32 -7.66 10.91
N THR A 102 -12.35 -8.49 10.72
CA THR A 102 -12.86 -9.39 11.76
C THR A 102 -12.98 -10.80 11.20
N ARG A 103 -12.49 -11.80 11.94
CA ARG A 103 -12.65 -13.22 11.61
C ARG A 103 -12.92 -14.01 12.89
N ASN A 104 -14.01 -14.78 12.90
CA ASN A 104 -14.43 -15.56 14.07
C ASN A 104 -14.50 -14.73 15.36
N GLY A 105 -15.00 -13.49 15.27
CA GLY A 105 -15.07 -12.55 16.40
C GLY A 105 -13.74 -11.88 16.79
N ASN A 106 -12.62 -12.25 16.16
CA ASN A 106 -11.31 -11.64 16.43
C ASN A 106 -11.00 -10.53 15.44
N GLU A 107 -10.61 -9.37 15.96
CA GLU A 107 -10.20 -8.20 15.20
C GLU A 107 -8.70 -8.26 14.86
N TYR A 108 -8.36 -7.99 13.60
CA TYR A 108 -6.99 -8.06 13.13
C TYR A 108 -6.74 -7.18 11.88
N TRP A 109 -5.46 -6.94 11.62
CA TRP A 109 -4.94 -6.41 10.35
C TRP A 109 -4.11 -7.48 9.66
N GLY A 110 -4.26 -7.60 8.34
CA GLY A 110 -3.54 -8.59 7.53
C GLY A 110 -2.46 -7.95 6.68
N PHE A 111 -1.29 -8.60 6.63
CA PHE A 111 -0.15 -8.16 5.83
C PHE A 111 0.49 -9.33 5.09
N ARG A 112 1.04 -9.01 3.92
CA ARG A 112 2.11 -9.78 3.31
C ARG A 112 3.44 -9.14 3.69
N ASN A 113 4.44 -9.96 4.02
CA ASN A 113 5.79 -9.49 4.28
C ASN A 113 6.44 -8.92 3.00
N SER A 114 7.50 -8.14 3.19
CA SER A 114 8.22 -7.41 2.15
C SER A 114 9.70 -7.82 2.10
N GLU A 115 10.31 -7.63 0.94
CA GLU A 115 11.76 -7.73 0.75
C GLU A 115 12.47 -6.40 1.05
N ALA A 116 11.72 -5.32 1.33
CA ALA A 116 12.27 -4.07 1.83
C ALA A 116 12.96 -4.27 3.19
N ASP A 117 13.80 -3.35 3.64
CA ASP A 117 14.38 -3.42 4.99
C ASP A 117 13.30 -3.20 6.06
N ILE A 118 12.39 -2.26 5.80
CA ILE A 118 11.34 -1.83 6.73
C ILE A 118 9.97 -1.87 6.04
N ILE A 119 8.95 -2.31 6.76
CA ILE A 119 7.55 -2.00 6.47
C ILE A 119 7.09 -0.85 7.37
N VAL A 120 6.52 0.19 6.77
CA VAL A 120 5.75 1.20 7.51
C VAL A 120 4.27 0.96 7.26
N ALA A 121 3.58 0.44 8.26
CA ALA A 121 2.19 0.03 8.15
C ALA A 121 1.23 1.03 8.81
N PHE A 122 0.26 1.52 8.05
CA PHE A 122 -0.87 2.32 8.50
C PHE A 122 -2.09 1.41 8.72
N LEU A 123 -2.47 1.26 9.99
CA LEU A 123 -3.56 0.40 10.42
C LEU A 123 -4.82 1.23 10.70
N GLU A 124 -5.90 0.91 10.01
CA GLU A 124 -7.21 1.49 10.28
C GLU A 124 -7.63 1.21 11.74
N ARG A 125 -7.97 2.25 12.50
CA ARG A 125 -8.27 2.11 13.94
C ARG A 125 -9.56 1.37 14.24
N LYS A 126 -10.56 1.61 13.39
CA LYS A 126 -11.93 1.08 13.47
C LYS A 126 -12.46 0.96 12.05
N LYS A 127 -13.31 -0.02 11.78
CA LYS A 127 -13.89 -0.24 10.45
C LYS A 127 -14.56 1.05 9.92
N GLY A 128 -14.15 1.49 8.73
CA GLY A 128 -14.61 2.71 8.06
C GLY A 128 -13.86 3.99 8.45
N SER A 129 -12.85 3.94 9.34
CA SER A 129 -12.04 5.12 9.68
C SER A 129 -10.85 5.34 8.75
N GLU A 130 -10.46 4.32 7.98
CA GLU A 130 -9.38 4.37 7.00
C GLU A 130 -8.09 5.00 7.58
N LEU A 131 -7.58 6.05 6.93
CA LEU A 131 -6.39 6.82 7.34
C LEU A 131 -6.72 7.99 8.27
N ASN A 132 -7.91 8.06 8.86
CA ASN A 132 -8.19 9.03 9.91
C ASN A 132 -7.53 8.58 11.23
N ASN A 133 -6.38 9.19 11.56
CA ASN A 133 -5.58 8.90 12.75
C ASN A 133 -5.24 7.40 12.87
N PRO A 134 -4.60 6.79 11.85
CA PRO A 134 -4.31 5.36 11.84
C PRO A 134 -3.30 5.02 12.95
N TYR A 135 -3.21 3.74 13.33
CA TYR A 135 -1.99 3.31 14.02
C TYR A 135 -0.86 3.19 13.01
N ILE A 136 0.35 3.59 13.41
CA ILE A 136 1.54 3.48 12.57
C ILE A 136 2.45 2.44 13.22
N LEU A 137 2.82 1.42 12.45
CA LEU A 137 3.80 0.42 12.87
C LEU A 137 5.05 0.53 11.99
N PHE A 138 6.21 0.49 12.65
CA PHE A 138 7.52 0.45 12.03
C PHE A 138 8.11 -0.94 12.23
N ILE A 139 8.08 -1.76 11.18
CA ILE A 139 8.36 -3.20 11.27
C ILE A 139 9.63 -3.50 10.48
N PRO A 140 10.75 -3.84 11.13
CA PRO A 140 11.89 -4.44 10.44
C PRO A 140 11.44 -5.76 9.79
N THR A 141 11.67 -5.96 8.50
CA THR A 141 11.08 -7.11 7.78
C THR A 141 11.75 -8.43 8.14
N ARG A 142 13.06 -8.38 8.45
CA ARG A 142 13.89 -9.56 8.75
C ARG A 142 13.48 -10.34 10.00
N ILE A 143 12.76 -9.70 10.94
CA ILE A 143 12.26 -10.37 12.15
C ILE A 143 10.90 -11.04 11.93
N ILE A 144 10.28 -10.85 10.76
CA ILE A 144 9.02 -11.48 10.38
C ILE A 144 9.32 -12.74 9.57
N ALA A 145 9.17 -13.91 10.19
CA ALA A 145 9.44 -15.19 9.52
C ALA A 145 8.40 -15.56 8.47
N ASN A 146 7.14 -15.15 8.66
CA ASN A 146 6.03 -15.60 7.82
C ASN A 146 5.78 -14.64 6.65
N LYS A 147 5.60 -15.20 5.45
CA LYS A 147 5.23 -14.45 4.24
C LYS A 147 3.91 -13.70 4.39
N ASN A 148 2.95 -14.26 5.12
CA ASN A 148 1.71 -13.57 5.48
C ASN A 148 1.57 -13.59 7.00
N PHE A 149 1.17 -12.48 7.60
CA PHE A 149 1.03 -12.37 9.05
C PHE A 149 -0.15 -11.48 9.42
N HIS A 150 -0.62 -11.68 10.65
CA HIS A 150 -1.74 -10.94 11.22
C HIS A 150 -1.27 -10.18 12.45
N ILE A 151 -1.77 -8.97 12.60
CA ILE A 151 -1.56 -8.12 13.77
C ILE A 151 -2.88 -8.00 14.49
N THR A 152 -2.89 -8.26 15.79
CA THR A 152 -4.04 -8.03 16.67
C THR A 152 -3.67 -6.95 17.67
N LYS A 153 -4.67 -6.23 18.19
CA LYS A 153 -4.45 -5.11 19.11
C LYS A 153 -3.73 -5.50 20.42
N ASN A 154 -3.92 -6.74 20.85
CA ASN A 154 -3.28 -7.30 22.05
C ASN A 154 -2.03 -8.13 21.72
N GLY A 155 -1.63 -8.19 20.45
CA GLY A 155 -0.48 -8.99 20.01
C GLY A 155 0.85 -8.24 20.17
N ASN A 156 1.93 -9.01 20.36
CA ASN A 156 3.27 -8.46 20.59
C ASN A 156 3.77 -7.55 19.45
N TYR A 157 3.41 -7.85 18.20
CA TYR A 157 3.79 -6.99 17.08
C TYR A 157 3.15 -5.60 17.16
N PHE A 158 1.89 -5.51 17.61
CA PHE A 158 1.22 -4.23 17.76
C PHE A 158 1.86 -3.39 18.87
N SER A 159 2.17 -4.00 20.01
CA SER A 159 2.80 -3.28 21.13
C SER A 159 4.25 -2.89 20.84
N SER A 160 5.02 -3.76 20.16
CA SER A 160 6.46 -3.57 19.97
C SER A 160 6.83 -2.65 18.82
N PHE A 161 6.04 -2.63 17.75
CA PHE A 161 6.37 -1.87 16.53
C PHE A 161 5.58 -0.58 16.37
N ARG A 162 4.57 -0.35 17.22
CA ARG A 162 3.77 0.86 17.12
C ARG A 162 4.60 2.08 17.50
N ILE A 163 4.58 3.08 16.63
CA ILE A 163 5.23 4.36 16.85
C ILE A 163 4.21 5.52 16.76
N PRO A 164 4.46 6.65 17.44
CA PRO A 164 3.79 7.90 17.15
C PRO A 164 4.13 8.40 15.74
N GLU A 165 3.20 9.12 15.11
CA GLU A 165 3.40 9.75 13.80
C GLU A 165 4.66 10.63 13.76
N SER A 166 4.86 11.45 14.80
CA SER A 166 6.02 12.34 14.94
C SER A 166 7.37 11.63 15.03
N LYS A 167 7.38 10.31 15.26
CA LYS A 167 8.60 9.51 15.38
C LYS A 167 9.00 8.79 14.10
N CYS A 168 8.20 8.85 13.04
CA CYS A 168 8.48 8.10 11.81
C CYS A 168 9.84 8.48 11.18
N SER A 169 10.10 9.78 10.98
CA SER A 169 11.37 10.27 10.43
C SER A 169 12.58 9.92 11.31
N GLU A 170 12.45 10.04 12.63
CA GLU A 170 13.51 9.71 13.60
C GLU A 170 13.88 8.23 13.55
N MET A 171 12.87 7.35 13.47
CA MET A 171 13.08 5.90 13.36
C MET A 171 13.78 5.53 12.06
N LEU A 172 13.41 6.15 10.94
CA LEU A 172 14.09 5.92 9.66
C LEU A 172 15.54 6.35 9.69
N GLN A 173 15.84 7.53 10.24
CA GLN A 173 17.21 8.01 10.40
C GLN A 173 18.06 7.06 11.26
N TYR A 174 17.49 6.58 12.37
CA TYR A 174 18.15 5.61 13.24
C TYR A 174 18.45 4.30 12.51
N TYR A 175 17.48 3.72 11.80
CA TYR A 175 17.68 2.47 11.07
C TYR A 175 18.58 2.62 9.84
N ALA A 176 18.57 3.77 9.15
CA ALA A 176 19.51 4.05 8.08
C ALA A 176 20.96 4.06 8.62
N THR A 177 21.18 4.66 9.79
CA THR A 177 22.48 4.64 10.48
C THR A 177 22.89 3.21 10.83
N LEU A 178 21.98 2.40 11.37
CA LEU A 178 22.28 0.98 11.67
C LEU A 178 22.59 0.17 10.41
N LYS A 179 21.94 0.48 9.28
CA LYS A 179 22.21 -0.17 8.00
C LYS A 179 23.61 0.16 7.49
N ASP A 180 23.99 1.43 7.54
CA ASP A 180 25.33 1.89 7.15
C ASP A 180 26.43 1.25 8.00
N MET A 181 26.15 1.03 9.29
CA MET A 181 27.02 0.28 10.21
C MET A 181 27.02 -1.25 9.98
N GLY A 182 26.24 -1.77 9.03
CA GLY A 182 26.13 -3.21 8.77
C GLY A 182 25.39 -4.00 9.86
N MET A 183 24.69 -3.34 10.78
CA MET A 183 24.02 -4.00 11.91
C MET A 183 22.64 -4.58 11.56
N LEU A 184 22.07 -4.19 10.42
CA LEU A 184 20.80 -4.75 9.93
C LEU A 184 20.98 -6.05 9.13
N SER A 185 22.22 -6.43 8.78
CA SER A 185 22.48 -7.75 8.21
C SER A 185 22.53 -8.78 9.33
N VAL A 186 21.43 -9.51 9.53
CA VAL A 186 21.49 -10.78 10.27
C VAL A 186 22.41 -11.70 9.47
N ALA A 187 23.57 -12.03 10.05
CA ALA A 187 24.41 -13.09 9.54
C ALA A 187 23.56 -14.36 9.46
N ILE A 188 23.49 -14.94 8.26
CA ILE A 188 22.92 -16.26 8.03
C ILE A 188 23.91 -17.29 8.56
#